data_AF-A0A1B0BKU4-F1
#
_entry.id   AF-A0A1B0BKU4-F1
#
_cell.length_a   1.000
_cell.length_b   1.000
_cell.length_c   1.000
_cell.angle_alpha   90.00
_cell.angle_beta   90.00
_cell.angle_gamma   90.00
#
_symmetry.space_group_name_H-M   'P 1'
#
loop_
_entity.id
_entity.type
_entity.pdbx_description
1 polymer ?
#
loop_
_entity_poly.entity_id
_entity_poly.type
_entity_poly.pdbx_seq_one_letter_code
_entity_poly.pdbx_strand_id
1 'polypeptide(L)' 'MFQSTLEHIQEVLDKWTQIDDEIWAKVIVFERNRRVAKAYARAPVLTINDVICAHIHIYHNNEKQLQQ' A
#
# COMPACT_ATOMS: atom_id res chain seq x y z
N MET A 1 -19.19 -2.49 7.62
CA MET A 1 -18.11 -1.77 8.33
C MET A 1 -16.95 -1.64 7.35
N PHE A 2 -16.92 -0.54 6.59
CA PHE A 2 -15.74 -0.23 5.78
C PHE A 2 -14.67 0.22 6.77
N GLN A 3 -13.51 -0.44 6.81
CA GLN A 3 -12.36 0.16 7.46
C GLN A 3 -12.10 1.50 6.76
N SER A 4 -12.10 2.58 7.52
CA SER A 4 -11.88 3.91 6.94
C SER A 4 -10.48 3.98 6.35
N THR A 5 -10.29 4.78 5.29
CA THR A 5 -8.95 5.03 4.70
C THR A 5 -7.91 5.40 5.76
N LEU A 6 -8.34 6.06 6.84
CA LEU A 6 -7.52 6.40 8.01
C LEU A 6 -6.94 5.17 8.72
N GLU A 7 -7.70 4.10 8.89
CA GLU A 7 -7.20 2.85 9.50
C GLU A 7 -6.11 2.21 8.64
N HIS A 8 -6.25 2.27 7.31
CA HIS A 8 -5.24 1.71 6.41
C HIS A 8 -3.96 2.52 6.40
N ILE A 9 -4.04 3.84 6.58
CA ILE A 9 -2.90 4.73 6.77
C ILE A 9 -2.25 4.45 8.13
N GLN A 10 -3.02 4.35 9.21
CA GLN A 10 -2.48 4.08 10.54
C GLN A 10 -1.71 2.75 10.58
N GLU A 11 -2.23 1.70 9.94
CA GLU A 11 -1.54 0.40 9.86
C GLU A 11 -0.16 0.50 9.18
N VAL A 12 0.01 1.45 8.26
CA VAL A 12 1.30 1.69 7.60
C VAL A 12 2.23 2.45 8.53
N LEU A 13 1.73 3.51 9.17
CA LEU A 13 2.50 4.31 10.11
C LEU A 13 3.01 3.47 11.30
N ASP A 14 2.17 2.61 11.86
CA ASP A 14 2.52 1.72 12.97
C ASP A 14 3.64 0.73 12.62
N LYS A 15 3.79 0.43 11.32
CA LYS A 15 4.76 -0.53 10.79
C LYS A 15 5.88 0.15 10.02
N TRP A 16 5.95 1.47 9.98
CA TRP A 16 6.80 2.22 9.06
C TRP A 16 8.25 1.74 9.07
N THR A 17 8.84 1.59 10.26
CA THR A 17 10.24 1.15 10.44
C THR A 17 10.48 -0.34 10.16
N GLN A 18 9.42 -1.12 9.97
CA GLN A 18 9.45 -2.55 9.69
C GLN A 18 9.10 -2.86 8.22
N ILE A 19 8.62 -1.85 7.48
CA ILE A 19 8.38 -1.98 6.04
C ILE A 19 9.75 -1.94 5.36
N ASP A 20 10.02 -2.98 4.58
CA ASP A 20 11.21 -3.08 3.74
C ASP A 20 11.27 -1.86 2.79
N ASP A 21 12.42 -1.19 2.74
CA ASP A 21 12.66 -0.01 1.91
C ASP A 21 12.34 -0.25 0.42
N GLU A 22 12.40 -1.49 -0.05
CA GLU A 22 12.04 -1.86 -1.42
C GLU A 22 10.52 -1.82 -1.69
N ILE A 23 9.69 -1.83 -0.64
CA ILE A 23 8.24 -1.78 -0.76
C ILE A 23 7.77 -0.33 -0.92
N TRP A 24 7.29 0.03 -2.11
CA TRP A 24 6.84 1.39 -2.42
C TRP A 24 5.31 1.57 -2.39
N ALA A 25 4.53 0.49 -2.33
CA ALA A 25 3.08 0.60 -2.18
C ALA A 25 2.45 -0.59 -1.46
N LYS A 26 1.28 -0.32 -0.86
CA LYS A 26 0.34 -1.32 -0.34
C LYS A 26 -0.94 -1.25 -1.15
N VAL A 27 -1.40 -2.40 -1.62
CA VAL A 27 -2.66 -2.53 -2.37
C VAL A 27 -3.63 -3.39 -1.58
N ILE A 28 -4.87 -2.91 -1.45
CA ILE A 28 -5.98 -3.63 -0.83
C ILE A 28 -7.09 -3.75 -1.86
N VAL A 29 -7.49 -4.98 -2.18
CA VAL A 29 -8.54 -5.27 -3.17
C VAL A 29 -9.87 -5.52 -2.47
N PHE A 30 -10.93 -4.95 -3.02
CA PHE A 30 -12.29 -5.07 -2.50
C PHE A 30 -13.26 -5.66 -3.52
N GLU A 31 -14.15 -6.53 -3.05
CA GLU A 31 -15.34 -6.98 -3.78
C GLU A 31 -16.55 -6.87 -2.87
N ARG A 32 -17.63 -6.24 -3.36
CA ARG A 32 -18.90 -6.08 -2.63
C ARG A 32 -18.68 -5.59 -1.18
N ASN A 33 -17.82 -4.58 -1.01
CA ASN A 33 -17.45 -3.97 0.27
C ASN A 33 -16.70 -4.88 1.25
N ARG A 34 -16.11 -5.98 0.76
CA ARG A 34 -15.25 -6.89 1.54
C ARG A 34 -13.84 -6.87 0.99
N ARG A 35 -12.86 -6.77 1.88
CA ARG A 35 -11.45 -6.96 1.53
C ARG A 35 -11.24 -8.41 1.13
N VAL A 36 -10.79 -8.66 -0.10
CA VAL A 36 -10.52 -10.01 -0.62
C VAL A 36 -9.02 -10.31 -0.74
N ALA A 37 -8.17 -9.28 -0.89
CA ALA A 37 -6.72 -9.46 -0.98
C ALA A 37 -5.95 -8.26 -0.44
N LYS A 38 -4.67 -8.50 -0.13
CA LYS A 38 -3.68 -7.48 0.23
C LYS A 38 -2.34 -7.85 -0.41
N ALA A 39 -1.68 -6.87 -1.03
CA ALA A 39 -0.37 -7.03 -1.67
C ALA A 39 0.55 -5.85 -1.34
N TYR A 40 1.86 -6.09 -1.44
CA TYR A 40 2.90 -5.09 -1.30
C TYR A 40 3.72 -5.04 -2.59
N ALA A 41 3.83 -3.85 -3.19
CA ALA A 41 4.56 -3.68 -4.45
C ALA A 41 6.04 -3.38 -4.16
N ARG A 42 6.91 -4.18 -4.76
CA ARG A 42 8.38 -4.00 -4.75
C ARG A 42 8.93 -3.61 -6.12
N ALA A 43 8.47 -4.30 -7.18
CA ALA A 43 8.86 -3.98 -8.54
C ALA A 43 8.34 -2.59 -8.95
N PRO A 44 9.09 -1.80 -9.74
CA PRO A 44 8.73 -0.42 -10.08
C PRO A 44 7.44 -0.30 -10.91
N VAL A 45 7.00 -1.39 -11.52
CA VAL A 45 5.75 -1.47 -12.28
C VAL A 45 4.81 -2.44 -11.57
N LEU A 46 3.62 -1.97 -11.24
CA LEU A 46 2.52 -2.80 -10.76
C LEU A 46 1.40 -2.81 -11.81
N THR A 47 1.11 -3.98 -12.36
CA THR A 47 -0.03 -4.18 -13.26
C THR A 47 -1.22 -4.73 -12.49
N ILE A 48 -2.37 -4.08 -12.60
CA ILE A 48 -3.63 -4.50 -11.99
C ILE A 48 -4.62 -4.78 -13.11
N ASN A 49 -4.99 -6.05 -13.26
CA ASN A 49 -6.00 -6.50 -14.22
C ASN A 49 -7.19 -7.11 -13.45
N ASP A 50 -8.37 -7.06 -14.06
CA ASP A 50 -9.59 -7.74 -13.58
C ASP A 50 -10.06 -7.40 -12.15
N VAL A 51 -9.71 -6.21 -11.62
CA VAL A 51 -10.15 -5.73 -10.30
C VAL A 51 -11.21 -4.63 -10.43
N ILE A 52 -12.33 -4.77 -9.74
CA ILE A 52 -13.43 -3.79 -9.74
C ILE A 52 -13.13 -2.60 -8.82
N CYS A 53 -12.46 -2.83 -7.68
CA CYS A 53 -12.14 -1.78 -6.72
C CYS A 53 -10.86 -2.12 -5.93
N ALA A 54 -9.92 -1.19 -5.89
CA ALA A 54 -8.72 -1.28 -5.07
C ALA A 54 -8.38 0.05 -4.42
N HIS A 55 -7.85 -0.01 -3.20
CA HIS A 55 -7.15 1.11 -2.57
C HIS A 55 -5.65 0.89 -2.72
N ILE A 56 -4.95 1.88 -3.29
CA ILE A 56 -3.50 1.86 -3.49
C ILE A 56 -2.90 2.98 -2.65
N HIS A 57 -2.04 2.62 -1.71
CA HIS A 57 -1.31 3.57 -0.87
C HIS A 57 0.14 3.56 -1.35
N ILE A 58 0.56 4.66 -1.97
CA ILE A 58 1.92 4.85 -2.48
C ILE A 58 2.75 5.56 -1.43
N TYR A 59 3.93 5.03 -1.16
CA TYR A 59 4.92 5.62 -0.26
C TYR A 59 6.03 6.25 -1.08
N HIS A 60 6.40 7.46 -0.70
CA HIS A 60 7.60 8.08 -1.21
C HIS A 60 8.57 8.25 -0.05
N ASN A 61 9.67 7.52 -0.06
CA ASN A 61 10.72 7.67 0.92
C ASN A 61 11.63 8.85 0.51
N ASN A 62 11.42 10.01 1.15
CA ASN A 62 12.22 11.22 0.90
C ASN A 62 13.63 11.14 1.52
N GLU A 63 13.95 10.11 2.33
CA GLU A 63 15.16 10.09 3.16
C GLU A 63 16.43 9.63 2.43
N LYS A 64 16.36 9.12 1.18
CA LYS A 64 17.53 8.68 0.41
C LYS A 64 18.11 9.70 -0.58
N GLN A 65 17.59 10.93 -0.62
CA GLN A 65 18.06 11.99 -1.55
C GLN A 65 19.13 12.93 -0.95
N LEU A 66 19.49 12.78 0.32
CA LEU A 66 20.44 13.68 1.03
C LEU A 66 21.80 13.03 1.37
N GLN A 67 22.09 11.84 0.84
CA GLN A 67 23.37 11.13 1.05
C GLN A 67 24.07 10.74 -0.26
N GLN A 68 23.90 11.54 -1.31
CA GLN A 68 24.74 11.48 -2.52
C GLN A 68 25.58 12.76 -2.63
#